data_AF-A0A841F571-F1
#
_entry.id   AF-A0A841F571-F1
#
_cell.length_a   1.000
_cell.length_b   1.000
_cell.length_c   1.000
_cell.angle_alpha   90.00
_cell.angle_beta   90.00
_cell.angle_gamma   90.00
#
_symmetry.space_group_name_H-M   'P 1'
#
loop_
_entity.id
_entity.type
_entity.pdbx_description
1 polymer ?
#
loop_
_entity_poly.entity_id
_entity_poly.type
_entity_poly.pdbx_seq_one_letter_code
_entity_poly.pdbx_strand_id
1 'polypeptide(L)' 'MKFWSIQTIKAWEKAQVNGYLVGSPEHYMIPEKYSWMIEQMQKRLKNYDGSPPPIWVWTKKPDLRQTCHVNTGINSRIRC' A
#
# COMPACT_ATOMS: atom_id res chain seq x y z
N MET A 1 6.73 16.70 3.32
CA MET A 1 5.36 16.16 3.17
C MET A 1 5.32 14.83 3.90
N LYS A 2 4.29 14.49 4.69
CA LYS A 2 4.23 13.23 5.47
C LYS A 2 3.20 12.29 4.86
N PHE A 3 3.55 11.01 4.74
CA PHE A 3 2.64 9.99 4.21
C PHE A 3 2.41 8.90 5.24
N TRP A 4 1.25 8.26 5.16
CA TRP A 4 0.87 7.15 6.03
C TRP A 4 0.59 5.94 5.15
N SER A 5 1.00 4.76 5.60
CA SER A 5 0.61 3.48 5.01
C SER A 5 0.39 2.47 6.12
N ILE A 6 -0.45 1.47 5.86
CA ILE A 6 -0.73 0.37 6.78
C ILE A 6 0.02 -0.83 6.25
N GLN A 7 1.15 -1.17 6.86
CA GLN A 7 1.97 -2.33 6.50
C GLN A 7 2.43 -3.06 7.76
N THR A 8 2.90 -4.30 7.61
CA THR A 8 3.58 -5.02 8.69
C THR A 8 4.96 -4.42 8.92
N ILE A 9 5.50 -4.55 10.14
CA ILE A 9 6.87 -4.10 10.46
C ILE A 9 7.89 -4.74 9.53
N LYS A 10 7.75 -6.04 9.24
CA LYS A 10 8.62 -6.77 8.31
C LYS A 10 8.60 -6.19 6.89
N ALA A 11 7.42 -5.77 6.41
CA ALA A 11 7.31 -5.12 5.12
C ALA A 11 8.04 -3.77 5.13
N TRP A 12 7.89 -2.99 6.20
CA TRP A 12 8.60 -1.72 6.36
C TRP A 12 10.12 -1.87 6.36
N GLU A 13 10.65 -2.84 7.11
CA GLU A 13 12.09 -3.12 7.14
C GLU A 13 12.60 -3.47 5.73
N LYS A 14 11.86 -4.29 4.97
CA LYS A 14 12.18 -4.57 3.56
C LYS A 14 12.13 -3.31 2.68
N ALA A 15 11.18 -2.41 2.92
CA ALA A 15 11.10 -1.12 2.21
C ALA A 15 12.36 -0.29 2.40
N GLN A 16 12.86 -0.24 3.65
CA GLN A 16 14.05 0.55 3.99
C GLN A 16 15.30 0.00 3.30
N VAL A 17 15.37 -1.32 3.10
CA VAL A 17 16.48 -1.97 2.39
C VAL A 17 16.36 -1.80 0.88
N ASN A 18 15.17 -2.02 0.31
CA ASN A 18 14.96 -2.04 -1.15
C ASN A 18 14.68 -0.65 -1.76
N GLY A 19 14.34 0.35 -0.94
CA GLY A 19 13.94 1.69 -1.37
C GLY A 19 12.49 1.79 -1.86
N TYR A 20 11.76 0.67 -1.95
CA TYR A 20 10.36 0.63 -2.37
C TYR A 20 9.63 -0.57 -1.76
N LEU A 21 8.30 -0.51 -1.79
CA LEU A 21 7.42 -1.61 -1.43
C LEU A 21 6.63 -2.07 -2.65
N VAL A 22 6.32 -3.36 -2.68
CA VAL A 22 5.56 -4.01 -3.74
C VAL A 22 4.28 -4.60 -3.13
N GLY A 23 3.12 -4.27 -3.70
CA GLY A 23 1.88 -4.96 -3.37
C GLY A 23 1.89 -6.40 -3.89
N SER A 24 1.19 -7.31 -3.21
CA SER A 24 0.90 -8.66 -3.75
C SER A 24 -0.60 -8.75 -4.06
N PRO A 25 -0.99 -9.21 -5.28
CA PRO A 25 -2.40 -9.43 -5.64
C PRO A 25 -3.18 -10.30 -4.66
N GLU A 26 -2.52 -11.24 -4.01
CA GLU A 26 -3.09 -12.15 -3.02
C GLU A 26 -3.64 -11.42 -1.78
N HIS A 27 -3.21 -10.19 -1.55
CA HIS A 27 -3.57 -9.38 -0.38
C HIS A 27 -4.50 -8.21 -0.73
N TYR A 28 -5.07 -8.20 -1.95
CA TYR A 28 -6.01 -7.15 -2.35
C TYR A 28 -7.29 -7.26 -1.55
N MET A 29 -7.51 -6.29 -0.66
CA MET A 29 -8.79 -6.15 0.05
C MET A 29 -9.98 -5.91 -0.89
N ILE A 30 -9.75 -5.18 -1.98
CA ILE A 30 -10.77 -4.82 -2.98
C ILE A 30 -10.12 -4.86 -4.38
N PRO A 31 -10.09 -6.03 -5.05
CA PRO A 31 -9.39 -6.21 -6.32
C PRO A 31 -9.76 -5.19 -7.40
N GLU A 32 -11.04 -4.85 -7.54
CA GLU A 32 -11.54 -3.89 -8.53
C GLU A 32 -10.92 -2.49 -8.37
N LYS A 33 -10.76 -2.03 -7.12
CA LYS A 33 -10.15 -0.72 -6.84
C LYS A 33 -8.65 -0.73 -7.13
N TYR A 34 -7.98 -1.86 -6.92
CA TYR A 34 -6.58 -2.03 -7.31
C TYR A 34 -6.42 -2.01 -8.83
N SER A 35 -7.30 -2.68 -9.58
CA SER A 35 -7.29 -2.64 -11.05
C SER A 35 -7.44 -1.22 -11.57
N TRP A 36 -8.42 -0.46 -11.06
CA TRP A 36 -8.59 0.96 -11.42
C TRP A 36 -7.32 1.78 -11.16
N MET A 37 -6.67 1.57 -10.01
CA MET A 37 -5.46 2.29 -9.65
C MET A 37 -4.28 1.94 -10.58
N ILE A 38 -4.13 0.67 -10.94
CA ILE A 38 -3.13 0.20 -11.92
C ILE A 38 -3.36 0.88 -13.27
N GLU A 39 -4.59 0.91 -13.77
CA GLU A 39 -4.94 1.59 -15.02
C GLU A 39 -4.60 3.08 -15.00
N GLN A 40 -4.85 3.77 -13.87
CA GLN A 40 -4.48 5.17 -13.72
C GLN A 40 -2.96 5.38 -13.74
N MET A 41 -2.19 4.43 -13.19
CA MET A 41 -0.73 4.48 -13.24
C MET A 41 -0.19 4.24 -14.63
N GLN A 42 -0.71 3.24 -15.36
CA GLN A 42 -0.31 2.95 -16.74
C GLN A 42 -0.51 4.18 -17.66
N LYS A 43 -1.58 4.96 -17.44
CA LYS A 43 -1.84 6.19 -18.20
C LYS A 43 -0.84 7.32 -17.90
N ARG A 44 -0.30 7.37 -16.68
CA ARG A 44 0.54 8.49 -16.20
C ARG A 44 2.04 8.19 -16.28
N LEU A 45 2.42 6.92 -16.18
CA LEU A 45 3.79 6.45 -16.18
C LEU A 45 4.07 5.72 -17.48
N LYS A 46 4.84 6.36 -18.37
CA LYS A 46 5.10 5.85 -19.74
C LYS A 46 5.72 4.44 -19.81
N ASN A 47 6.31 3.96 -18.72
CA ASN A 47 7.02 2.68 -18.64
C ASN A 47 6.50 1.76 -17.54
N TYR A 48 5.28 2.00 -17.04
CA TYR A 48 4.68 1.12 -16.04
C TYR A 48 3.83 0.05 -16.74
N ASP A 49 4.22 -1.21 -16.59
CA ASP A 49 3.56 -2.36 -17.21
C ASP A 49 2.39 -2.91 -16.38
N GLY A 50 2.16 -2.36 -15.18
CA GLY A 50 1.19 -2.89 -14.22
C GLY A 50 1.81 -3.65 -13.06
N SER A 51 3.15 -3.78 -13.04
CA SER A 51 3.92 -4.47 -12.01
C SER A 51 5.13 -3.63 -11.58
N PRO A 52 5.50 -3.61 -10.28
CA PRO A 52 4.77 -4.14 -9.15
C PRO A 52 3.50 -3.34 -8.84
N PRO A 53 2.43 -3.98 -8.32
CA PRO A 53 1.21 -3.26 -8.04
C PRO A 53 1.40 -2.17 -6.98
N PRO A 54 0.63 -1.07 -7.10
CA PRO A 54 0.74 0.05 -6.18
C PRO A 54 0.36 -0.31 -4.76
N ILE A 55 0.84 0.51 -3.84
CA ILE A 55 0.46 0.44 -2.43
C ILE A 55 -0.38 1.65 -2.09
N TRP A 56 -1.43 1.38 -1.31
CA TRP A 56 -2.28 2.43 -0.81
C TRP A 56 -1.54 3.30 0.21
N VAL A 57 -1.56 4.62 -0.04
CA VAL A 57 -0.94 5.64 0.80
C VAL A 57 -1.95 6.74 1.10
N TRP A 58 -1.87 7.29 2.31
CA TRP A 58 -2.73 8.38 2.75
C TRP A 58 -1.89 9.62 3.08
N THR A 59 -2.39 10.78 2.70
CA THR A 59 -1.78 12.09 3.04
C THR A 59 -2.13 12.56 4.45
N LYS A 60 -3.20 12.00 5.03
CA LYS A 60 -3.60 12.18 6.43
C LYS A 60 -3.65 10.82 7.11
N LYS A 61 -3.37 10.77 8.41
CA LYS A 61 -3.41 9.50 9.16
C LYS A 61 -4.83 8.91 9.07
N PRO A 62 -5.00 7.70 8.49
CA PRO A 62 -6.32 7.09 8.43
C PRO A 62 -6.78 6.71 9.84
N ASP A 63 -8.08 6.79 10.09
CA ASP A 63 -8.66 6.25 11.33
C ASP A 63 -8.66 4.72 11.24
N LEU A 64 -7.82 4.09 12.07
CA LEU A 64 -7.63 2.64 12.10
C LEU A 64 -8.74 1.91 12.87
N ARG A 65 -9.72 2.64 13.43
CA ARG A 65 -10.83 2.06 14.21
C ARG A 65 -12.06 1.70 13.38
N GLN A 66 -12.18 2.23 12.17
CA GLN A 66 -13.41 2.14 11.38
C GLN A 66 -13.40 1.06 10.28
N THR A 67 -12.31 0.30 10.15
CA THR A 67 -12.11 -0.55 8.97
C THR A 67 -11.40 -1.85 9.32
N CYS A 68 -11.87 -2.92 8.68
CA CYS A 68 -11.35 -4.29 8.67
C CYS A 68 -9.95 -4.41 8.01
N HIS A 69 -9.04 -3.47 8.30
CA HIS A 69 -7.69 -3.42 7.73
C HIS A 69 -6.69 -4.35 8.44
N VAL A 70 -7.01 -4.75 9.67
CA VAL A 70 -6.12 -5.56 10.51
C VAL A 70 -6.96 -6.55 11.31
N ASN A 71 -6.55 -7.81 11.34
CA ASN A 71 -7.05 -8.74 12.36
C ASN A 71 -6.66 -8.19 13.73
N THR A 72 -7.61 -8.17 14.67
CA THR A 72 -7.41 -7.71 16.04
C THR A 72 -6.17 -8.39 16.64
N GLY A 73 -5.10 -7.61 16.91
CA GLY A 73 -3.85 -8.11 17.48
C GLY A 73 -2.57 -7.88 16.64
N ILE A 74 -2.68 -7.45 15.38
CA ILE A 74 -1.49 -7.17 14.55
C ILE A 74 -1.04 -5.72 14.75
N ASN A 75 0.09 -5.53 15.45
CA ASN A 75 0.79 -4.24 15.59
C ASN A 75 1.30 -3.73 14.24
N SER A 76 0.47 -2.98 13.51
CA SER A 76 0.87 -2.25 12.31
C SER A 76 0.90 -0.76 12.62
N ARG A 77 2.11 -0.23 12.76
CA ARG A 77 2.36 1.21 12.96
C ARG A 77 3.52 1.61 12.07
N ILE A 78 3.25 2.35 11.01
CA ILE A 78 4.31 2.91 10.17
C ILE A 78 3.94 4.36 9.81
N ARG A 79 4.94 5.22 9.96
CA ARG A 79 4.94 6.65 9.64
C ARG A 79 6.03 6.82 8.59
N CYS A 80 5.68 7.27 7.39
CA CYS A 80 6.63 7.53 6.31
C CYS A 80 7.05 9.00 6.30
#